data_AF-A0A1Q5J7A2-F1
#
_entry.id   AF-A0A1Q5J7A2-F1
#
_cell.length_a   1.000
_cell.length_b   1.000
_cell.length_c   1.000
_cell.angle_alpha   90.00
_cell.angle_beta   90.00
_cell.angle_gamma   90.00
#
_symmetry.space_group_name_H-M   'P 1'
#
loop_
_entity.id
_entity.type
_entity.pdbx_description
1 polymer ?
#
loop_
_entity_poly.entity_id
_entity_poly.type
_entity_poly.pdbx_seq_one_letter_code
_entity_poly.pdbx_strand_id
1 'polypeptide(L)'
;MKQPSEMSEREYFAGVGQRPGVFVGRTSFHALTAFLIGYDQHAIRHGGPGLSGWREWLVARRGRDCNHAWPGQVLHMALPDGWDSVAELSDADEHQAIAVLFQLLDEFAAERELSEKACMGQPTETRPRR
;
A
#
# COMPACT_ATOMS: atom_id res chain seq x y z
N MET A 1 4.24 -20.99 8.86
CA MET A 1 3.89 -19.62 8.39
C MET A 1 2.91 -19.06 9.40
N LYS A 2 3.06 -17.81 9.87
CA LYS A 2 2.06 -17.20 10.78
C LYS A 2 0.69 -17.24 10.13
N GLN A 3 -0.39 -17.28 10.91
CA GLN A 3 -1.72 -17.07 10.33
C GLN A 3 -1.84 -15.63 9.83
N PRO A 4 -2.60 -15.33 8.75
CA PRO A 4 -2.77 -13.95 8.28
C PRO A 4 -3.27 -12.99 9.37
N SER A 5 -4.08 -13.47 10.32
CA SER A 5 -4.57 -12.70 11.46
C SER A 5 -3.51 -12.33 12.50
N GLU A 6 -2.33 -12.97 12.46
CA GLU A 6 -1.22 -12.76 13.40
C GLU A 6 -0.08 -11.93 12.77
N MET A 7 -0.18 -11.60 11.49
CA MET A 7 0.81 -10.79 10.77
C MET A 7 0.51 -9.31 10.94
N SER A 8 1.56 -8.50 11.04
CA SER A 8 1.43 -7.06 10.75
C SER A 8 1.02 -6.85 9.29
N GLU A 9 0.42 -5.68 8.98
CA GLU A 9 0.09 -5.32 7.58
C GLU A 9 1.34 -5.34 6.69
N ARG A 10 2.47 -4.86 7.23
CA ARG A 10 3.76 -4.89 6.56
C ARG A 10 4.22 -6.31 6.23
N GLU A 11 4.19 -7.22 7.20
CA GLU A 11 4.53 -8.64 6.98
C GLU A 11 3.59 -9.30 5.96
N TYR A 12 2.29 -8.98 6.02
CA TYR A 12 1.31 -9.50 5.09
C TYR A 12 1.61 -9.07 3.65
N PHE A 13 1.80 -7.77 3.41
CA PHE A 13 2.10 -7.26 2.06
C PHE A 13 3.45 -7.74 1.53
N ALA A 14 4.47 -7.87 2.39
CA ALA A 14 5.72 -8.50 2.00
C ALA A 14 5.52 -9.95 1.51
N GLY A 15 4.65 -10.71 2.18
CA GLY A 15 4.25 -12.06 1.77
C GLY A 15 3.52 -12.09 0.43
N VAL A 16 2.62 -11.14 0.18
CA VAL A 16 1.93 -10.99 -1.12
C VAL A 16 2.94 -10.69 -2.23
N GLY A 17 3.85 -9.73 -2.01
CA GLY A 17 4.86 -9.33 -3.00
C GLY A 17 5.87 -10.42 -3.35
N GLN A 18 6.17 -11.32 -2.41
CA GLN A 18 7.04 -12.47 -2.68
C GLN A 18 6.38 -13.54 -3.55
N ARG A 19 5.05 -13.67 -3.48
CA ARG A 19 4.30 -14.76 -4.14
C ARG A 19 2.99 -14.28 -4.75
N PRO A 20 2.99 -13.26 -5.63
CA PRO A 20 1.78 -12.60 -6.11
C PRO A 20 0.82 -13.58 -6.81
N GLY A 21 1.36 -14.54 -7.58
CA GLY A 21 0.56 -15.54 -8.29
C GLY A 21 -0.32 -16.43 -7.39
N VAL A 22 -0.01 -16.56 -6.09
CA VAL A 22 -0.88 -17.30 -5.14
C VAL A 22 -2.18 -16.55 -4.86
N PHE A 23 -2.17 -15.23 -4.99
CA PHE A 23 -3.31 -14.35 -4.69
C PHE A 23 -4.12 -14.02 -5.93
N VAL A 24 -3.46 -13.84 -7.08
CA VAL A 24 -4.11 -13.36 -8.31
C VAL A 24 -4.04 -14.33 -9.49
N GLY A 25 -3.38 -15.49 -9.33
CA GLY A 25 -3.18 -16.46 -10.39
C GLY A 25 -2.17 -15.96 -11.43
N ARG A 26 -2.65 -15.20 -12.42
CA ARG A 26 -1.76 -14.51 -13.38
C ARG A 26 -1.36 -13.17 -12.78
N THR A 27 -0.07 -13.03 -12.51
CA THR A 27 0.48 -11.79 -11.94
C THR A 27 0.46 -10.70 -13.00
N SER A 28 -0.15 -9.57 -12.67
CA SER A 28 -0.10 -8.32 -13.42
C SER A 28 -0.31 -7.14 -12.48
N PHE A 29 0.10 -5.94 -12.88
CA PHE A 29 -0.11 -4.74 -12.07
C PHE A 29 -1.61 -4.49 -11.83
N HIS A 30 -2.41 -4.68 -12.88
CA HIS A 30 -3.87 -4.57 -12.79
C HIS A 30 -4.47 -5.57 -11.80
N ALA A 31 -4.08 -6.85 -11.87
CA ALA A 31 -4.64 -7.89 -10.99
C ALA A 31 -4.28 -7.64 -9.52
N LEU A 32 -3.04 -7.21 -9.24
CA LEU A 32 -2.59 -6.92 -7.88
C LEU A 32 -3.26 -5.68 -7.30
N THR A 33 -3.43 -4.62 -8.09
CA THR A 33 -4.16 -3.42 -7.64
C THR A 33 -5.64 -3.73 -7.40
N ALA A 34 -6.28 -4.55 -8.24
CA ALA A 34 -7.64 -5.03 -8.01
C ALA A 34 -7.77 -5.86 -6.71
N PHE A 35 -6.81 -6.74 -6.43
CA PHE A 35 -6.74 -7.49 -5.18
C PHE A 35 -6.63 -6.55 -3.96
N LEU A 36 -5.75 -5.56 -3.99
CA LEU A 36 -5.56 -4.59 -2.91
C LEU A 36 -6.77 -3.68 -2.72
N ILE A 37 -7.46 -3.29 -3.79
CA ILE A 37 -8.74 -2.59 -3.71
C ILE A 37 -9.79 -3.46 -3.01
N GLY A 38 -9.86 -4.76 -3.32
CA GLY A 38 -10.75 -5.69 -2.64
C GLY A 38 -10.43 -5.85 -1.15
N TYR A 39 -9.14 -5.94 -0.82
CA TYR A 39 -8.65 -5.96 0.56
C TYR A 39 -9.10 -4.72 1.34
N ASP A 40 -8.91 -3.53 0.76
CA ASP A 40 -9.30 -2.26 1.37
C ASP A 40 -10.82 -2.14 1.54
N GLN A 41 -11.60 -2.49 0.51
CA GLN A 41 -13.07 -2.49 0.58
C GLN A 41 -13.60 -3.46 1.65
N HIS A 42 -13.00 -4.64 1.79
CA HIS A 42 -13.34 -5.59 2.85
C HIS A 42 -13.05 -4.98 4.23
N ALA A 43 -11.88 -4.37 4.43
CA ALA A 43 -11.53 -3.73 5.69
C ALA A 43 -12.54 -2.62 6.05
N ILE A 44 -12.85 -1.72 5.12
CA ILE A 44 -13.83 -0.64 5.29
C ILE A 44 -15.20 -1.20 5.71
N ARG A 45 -15.68 -2.26 5.03
CA ARG A 45 -16.98 -2.89 5.33
C ARG A 45 -17.06 -3.49 6.73
N HIS A 46 -15.93 -3.94 7.26
CA HIS A 46 -15.86 -4.67 8.53
C HIS A 46 -15.17 -3.89 9.65
N GLY A 47 -14.93 -2.59 9.46
CA GLY A 47 -14.36 -1.70 10.49
C GLY A 47 -12.86 -1.86 10.73
N GLY A 48 -12.14 -2.48 9.80
CA GLY A 48 -10.67 -2.57 9.81
C GLY A 48 -10.01 -1.32 9.21
N PRO A 49 -8.71 -1.09 9.48
CA PRO A 49 -7.99 0.09 9.00
C PRO A 49 -7.74 0.06 7.49
N GLY A 50 -7.53 -1.13 6.90
CA GLY A 50 -7.26 -1.30 5.48
C GLY A 50 -6.11 -0.39 5.00
N LEU A 51 -6.30 0.22 3.84
CA LEU A 51 -5.38 1.19 3.25
C LEU A 51 -5.78 2.64 3.60
N SER A 52 -6.37 2.89 4.77
CA SER A 52 -6.74 4.24 5.22
C SER A 52 -5.54 5.19 5.15
N GLY A 53 -5.68 6.30 4.42
CA GLY A 53 -4.62 7.31 4.22
C GLY A 53 -3.60 6.97 3.12
N TRP A 54 -3.69 5.81 2.48
CA TRP A 54 -2.78 5.38 1.41
C TRP A 54 -2.76 6.34 0.23
N ARG A 55 -3.94 6.75 -0.26
CA ARG A 55 -4.05 7.66 -1.38
C ARG A 55 -3.43 9.01 -1.06
N GLU A 56 -3.74 9.57 0.10
CA GLU A 56 -3.24 10.87 0.56
C GLU A 56 -1.71 10.82 0.74
N TRP A 57 -1.20 9.71 1.27
CA TRP A 57 0.23 9.47 1.40
C TRP A 57 0.94 9.41 0.04
N LEU A 58 0.37 8.71 -0.95
CA LEU A 58 0.91 8.68 -2.32
C LEU A 58 0.91 10.07 -2.98
N VAL A 59 -0.17 10.85 -2.79
CA VAL A 59 -0.27 12.22 -3.33
C VAL A 59 0.77 13.13 -2.69
N ALA A 60 0.96 13.05 -1.37
CA ALA A 60 1.97 13.83 -0.66
C ALA A 60 3.39 13.49 -1.15
N ARG A 61 3.68 12.20 -1.34
CA ARG A 61 4.98 11.71 -1.80
C ARG A 61 5.30 12.11 -3.24
N ARG A 62 4.31 12.03 -4.14
CA ARG A 62 4.47 12.46 -5.54
C ARG A 62 4.45 13.99 -5.69
N GLY A 63 3.85 14.70 -4.73
CA GLY A 63 3.67 16.15 -4.75
C GLY A 63 2.55 16.65 -5.67
N ARG A 64 1.82 15.76 -6.34
CA ARG A 64 0.67 16.12 -7.20
C ARG A 64 -0.29 14.95 -7.38
N ASP A 65 -1.57 15.26 -7.52
CA ASP A 65 -2.62 14.27 -7.76
C ASP A 65 -2.73 13.85 -9.25
N CYS A 66 -3.60 12.89 -9.55
CA CYS A 66 -3.96 12.45 -10.88
C CYS A 66 -5.36 11.82 -10.88
N ASN A 67 -6.02 11.81 -12.04
CA ASN A 67 -7.40 11.32 -12.17
C ASN A 67 -7.51 9.77 -12.23
N HIS A 68 -6.40 9.05 -12.19
CA HIS A 68 -6.33 7.59 -12.37
C HIS A 68 -6.43 6.82 -11.03
N ALA A 69 -7.04 7.44 -10.01
CA ALA A 69 -7.03 6.95 -8.63
C ALA A 69 -5.61 6.64 -8.11
N TRP A 70 -5.50 5.92 -7.00
CA TRP A 70 -4.20 5.59 -6.43
C TRP A 70 -3.32 4.67 -7.32
N PRO A 71 -3.86 3.72 -8.14
CA PRO A 71 -3.01 2.91 -9.02
C PRO A 71 -2.22 3.76 -10.02
N GLY A 72 -2.84 4.82 -10.56
CA GLY A 72 -2.13 5.74 -11.45
C GLY A 72 -1.05 6.55 -10.75
N GLN A 73 -1.18 6.84 -9.45
CA GLN A 73 -0.09 7.47 -8.69
C GLN A 73 1.14 6.57 -8.63
N VAL A 74 0.93 5.27 -8.40
CA VAL A 74 2.00 4.28 -8.40
C VAL A 74 2.66 4.20 -9.77
N LEU A 75 1.87 4.13 -10.86
CA LEU A 75 2.43 4.09 -12.21
C LEU A 75 3.23 5.34 -12.56
N HIS A 76 2.77 6.54 -12.19
CA HIS A 76 3.54 7.76 -12.42
C HIS A 76 4.86 7.81 -11.63
N MET A 77 4.95 7.10 -10.50
CA MET A 77 6.21 7.00 -9.73
C MET A 77 7.11 5.88 -10.27
N ALA A 78 6.52 4.79 -10.79
CA ALA A 78 7.26 3.66 -11.33
C ALA A 78 7.81 3.91 -12.74
N LEU A 79 7.02 4.61 -13.58
CA LEU A 79 7.25 4.84 -15.00
C LEU A 79 7.22 6.36 -15.27
N PRO A 80 8.31 7.08 -14.94
CA PRO A 80 8.35 8.54 -15.05
C PRO A 80 8.26 9.03 -16.50
N ASP A 81 8.69 8.19 -17.46
CA ASP A 81 8.64 8.48 -18.90
C ASP A 81 7.23 8.34 -19.49
N GLY A 82 6.27 7.86 -18.69
CA GLY A 82 4.87 7.71 -19.08
C GLY A 82 4.49 6.26 -19.43
N TRP A 83 3.19 6.09 -19.66
CA TRP A 83 2.57 4.82 -20.04
C TRP A 83 1.26 5.15 -20.77
N ASP A 84 0.91 4.36 -21.79
CA ASP A 84 -0.26 4.63 -22.63
C ASP A 84 -1.55 4.07 -22.00
N SER A 85 -1.48 2.83 -21.54
CA SER A 85 -2.62 2.12 -20.95
C SER A 85 -2.15 1.10 -19.93
N VAL A 86 -2.85 1.03 -18.80
CA VAL A 86 -2.60 -0.02 -17.78
C VAL A 86 -2.81 -1.42 -18.35
N ALA A 87 -3.67 -1.57 -19.37
CA ALA A 87 -3.95 -2.85 -20.00
C ALA A 87 -2.85 -3.30 -20.98
N GLU A 88 -1.96 -2.39 -21.39
CA GLU A 88 -0.97 -2.61 -22.46
C GLU A 88 0.47 -2.35 -21.98
N LEU A 89 0.70 -2.42 -20.66
CA LEU A 89 2.05 -2.32 -20.11
C LEU A 89 2.92 -3.46 -20.68
N SER A 90 4.16 -3.12 -21.03
CA SER A 90 5.15 -4.12 -21.38
C SER A 90 5.47 -5.00 -20.17
N ASP A 91 5.99 -6.22 -20.40
CA ASP A 91 6.41 -7.08 -19.29
C ASP A 91 7.43 -6.38 -18.38
N ALA A 92 8.34 -5.57 -18.95
CA ALA A 92 9.33 -4.82 -18.16
C ALA A 92 8.65 -3.76 -17.27
N ASP A 93 7.71 -3.01 -17.83
CA ASP A 93 6.96 -1.97 -17.11
C ASP A 93 6.05 -2.58 -16.04
N GLU A 94 5.43 -3.72 -16.31
CA GLU A 94 4.65 -4.48 -15.33
C GLU A 94 5.52 -4.88 -14.13
N HIS A 95 6.69 -5.48 -14.37
CA HIS A 95 7.60 -5.87 -13.29
C HIS A 95 8.07 -4.66 -12.48
N GLN A 96 8.42 -3.56 -13.16
CA GLN A 96 8.83 -2.33 -12.50
C GLN A 96 7.69 -1.72 -11.66
N ALA A 97 6.48 -1.64 -12.21
CA ALA A 97 5.32 -1.11 -11.51
C ALA A 97 4.94 -1.97 -10.28
N ILE A 98 5.04 -3.29 -10.39
CA ILE A 98 4.79 -4.21 -9.27
C ILE A 98 5.87 -4.07 -8.19
N ALA A 99 7.15 -3.96 -8.57
CA ALA A 99 8.23 -3.76 -7.62
C ALA A 99 8.04 -2.45 -6.83
N VAL A 100 7.73 -1.35 -7.53
CA VAL A 100 7.47 -0.05 -6.90
C VAL A 100 6.21 -0.08 -6.04
N LEU A 101 5.14 -0.77 -6.46
CA LEU A 101 3.94 -0.96 -5.66
C LEU A 101 4.26 -1.55 -4.29
N PHE A 102 4.98 -2.67 -4.25
CA PHE A 102 5.31 -3.34 -2.99
C PHE A 102 6.34 -2.58 -2.15
N GLN A 103 7.27 -1.86 -2.79
CA GLN A 103 8.15 -0.93 -2.08
C GLN A 103 7.33 0.16 -1.38
N LEU A 104 6.41 0.82 -2.08
CA LEU A 104 5.60 1.88 -1.52
C LEU A 104 4.70 1.38 -0.38
N LEU A 105 4.15 0.17 -0.49
CA LEU A 105 3.36 -0.46 0.58
C LEU A 105 4.22 -0.76 1.83
N ASP A 106 5.45 -1.24 1.64
CA ASP A 106 6.38 -1.48 2.76
C ASP A 106 6.68 -0.17 3.51
N GLU A 107 7.00 0.89 2.76
CA GLU A 107 7.32 2.20 3.33
C GLU A 107 6.12 2.83 4.05
N PHE A 108 4.93 2.80 3.43
CA PHE A 108 3.69 3.28 4.04
C PHE A 108 3.36 2.52 5.33
N ALA A 109 3.45 1.19 5.32
CA ALA A 109 3.19 0.39 6.51
C ALA A 109 4.21 0.65 7.61
N ALA A 110 5.49 0.82 7.26
CA ALA A 110 6.53 1.17 8.22
C ALA A 110 6.29 2.53 8.90
N GLU A 111 5.90 3.56 8.14
CA GLU A 111 5.55 4.88 8.69
C GLU A 111 4.33 4.84 9.61
N ARG A 112 3.32 4.03 9.27
CA ARG A 112 2.15 3.81 10.13
C ARG A 112 2.52 3.14 11.44
N GLU A 113 3.29 2.05 11.39
CA GLU A 113 3.75 1.36 12.60
C GLU A 113 4.57 2.28 13.51
N LEU A 114 5.42 3.14 12.94
CA LEU A 114 6.19 4.12 13.70
C LEU A 114 5.29 5.16 14.37
N SER A 115 4.28 5.64 13.64
CA SER A 115 3.31 6.62 14.16
C SER A 115 2.45 6.04 15.29
N GLU A 116 2.01 4.79 15.15
CA GLU A 116 1.28 4.06 16.19
C GLU A 116 2.12 3.86 17.45
N LYS A 117 3.38 3.43 17.30
CA LYS A 117 4.33 3.30 18.41
C LYS A 117 4.60 4.63 19.12
N ALA A 118 4.73 5.72 18.35
CA ALA A 118 4.93 7.06 18.91
C ALA A 118 3.70 7.55 19.71
N CYS A 119 2.48 7.29 19.22
CA CYS A 119 1.24 7.62 19.93
C CYS A 119 1.10 6.84 21.24
N MET A 120 1.45 5.54 21.23
CA MET A 120 1.41 4.67 22.42
C MET A 120 2.55 4.94 23.42
N GLY A 121 3.61 5.64 23.00
CA GLY A 121 4.81 5.93 23.79
C GLY A 121 4.81 7.28 24.53
N GLN A 122 3.75 8.10 24.45
CA GLN A 122 3.70 9.37 25.18
C GLN A 122 3.28 9.15 26.65
N PRO A 123 4.11 9.52 27.64
CA PRO A 123 3.70 9.52 29.05
C PRO A 123 2.57 10.53 29.23
N THR A 124 1.48 10.11 29.88
CA THR A 124 0.44 11.02 30.37
C THR A 124 1.08 12.00 31.34
N GLU A 125 1.36 13.22 30.87
CA GLU A 125 1.88 14.31 31.70
C GLU A 125 0.83 14.63 32.77
N THR A 126 1.01 14.03 33.94
CA THR A 126 0.18 14.25 35.11
C THR A 126 0.52 15.64 35.61
N ARG A 127 -0.23 16.63 35.13
CA ARG A 127 -0.14 18.02 35.61
C ARG A 127 -0.36 18.02 37.13
N PRO A 128 0.58 18.51 37.95
CA PRO A 128 0.36 18.60 39.39
C PRO A 128 -0.72 19.63 39.66
N ARG A 129 -1.77 19.24 40.40
CA ARG A 129 -2.78 20.16 40.90
C ARG A 129 -2.11 21.12 41.88
N ARG A 130 -2.22 22.42 41.62
CA ARG A 130 -1.97 23.46 42.60
C ARG A 130 -3.22 23.67 43.45
#